data_AF-A0A3N5TIW2-F1
#
_entry.id   AF-A0A3N5TIW2-F1
#
_cell.length_a   1.000
_cell.length_b   1.000
_cell.length_c   1.000
_cell.angle_alpha   90.00
_cell.angle_beta   90.00
_cell.angle_gamma   90.00
#
_symmetry.space_group_name_H-M   'P 1'
#
loop_
_entity.id
_entity.type
_entity.pdbx_description
1 polymer ?
#
loop_
_entity_poly.entity_id
_entity_poly.type
_entity_poly.pdbx_seq_one_letter_code
_entity_poly.pdbx_strand_id
1 'polypeptide(L)'
;MFEAIVNGLSGLTAGVANLHWSNPVMIAIGCLFLFLGIKKDVEPLLLVPIGFGAILTNIPLAGLMEEHGFLRVIYDMGVANELFPLLIFIGISAMTDFSPLLENPKIFLLGAAGQFGIFLTVGLALLFGFDKLDAV
;
A
#
# COMPACT_ATOMS: atom_id res chain seq x y z
N MET A 1 -10.27 25.95 -27.51
CA MET A 1 -10.55 24.52 -27.80
C MET A 1 -9.43 23.87 -28.59
N PHE A 2 -9.02 24.43 -29.74
CA PHE A 2 -7.89 23.92 -30.53
C PHE A 2 -6.56 23.91 -29.74
N GLU A 3 -6.23 24.99 -29.02
CA GLU A 3 -5.04 25.03 -28.16
C GLU A 3 -5.04 23.97 -27.05
N ALA A 4 -6.21 23.66 -26.47
CA ALA A 4 -6.32 22.61 -25.45
C ALA A 4 -6.05 21.21 -26.02
N ILE A 5 -6.47 20.97 -27.27
CA ILE A 5 -6.19 19.72 -27.98
C ILE A 5 -4.70 19.61 -28.31
N VAL A 6 -4.09 20.70 -28.80
CA VAL A 6 -2.65 20.75 -29.12
C VAL A 6 -1.80 20.56 -27.85
N ASN A 7 -2.17 21.20 -26.74
CA ASN A 7 -1.51 21.04 -25.45
C ASN A 7 -1.72 19.64 -24.84
N GLY A 8 -2.90 19.05 -25.02
CA GLY A 8 -3.16 17.67 -24.59
C GLY A 8 -2.33 16.65 -25.38
N LEU A 9 -2.22 16.84 -26.69
CA LEU A 9 -1.43 15.95 -27.55
C LEU A 9 0.07 16.10 -27.29
N SER A 10 0.57 17.31 -27.06
CA SER A 10 1.96 17.55 -26.69
C SER A 10 2.29 17.01 -25.29
N GLY A 11 1.34 17.05 -24.36
CA GLY A 11 1.46 16.41 -23.05
C GLY A 11 1.56 14.88 -23.16
N LEU A 12 0.76 14.27 -24.04
CA LEU A 12 0.80 12.82 -24.25
C LEU A 12 2.14 12.37 -24.87
N THR A 13 2.65 13.10 -25.86
CA THR A 13 3.97 12.79 -26.45
C THR A 13 5.10 12.99 -25.44
N ALA A 14 5.05 14.03 -24.62
CA ALA A 14 6.01 14.25 -23.53
C ALA A 14 5.95 13.14 -22.47
N GLY A 15 4.75 12.67 -22.11
CA GLY A 15 4.55 11.57 -21.17
C GLY A 15 5.11 10.24 -21.68
N VAL A 16 4.91 9.93 -22.96
CA VAL A 16 5.51 8.73 -23.59
C VAL A 16 7.03 8.88 -23.70
N ALA A 17 7.54 10.08 -23.98
CA ALA A 17 8.98 10.33 -24.07
C ALA A 17 9.72 10.21 -22.71
N ASN A 18 9.05 10.50 -21.60
CA ASN A 18 9.60 10.39 -20.24
C ASN A 18 9.24 9.06 -19.55
N LEU A 19 8.71 8.10 -20.30
CA LEU A 19 8.25 6.83 -19.75
C LEU A 19 9.46 5.94 -19.43
N HIS A 20 9.84 5.92 -18.16
CA HIS A 20 10.85 4.99 -17.67
C HIS A 20 10.29 3.56 -17.65
N TRP A 21 11.15 2.56 -17.88
CA TRP A 21 10.73 1.14 -17.95
C TRP A 21 10.07 0.63 -16.64
N SER A 22 10.41 1.24 -15.50
CA SER A 22 9.78 0.90 -14.21
C SER A 22 8.29 1.25 -14.16
N ASN A 23 7.87 2.33 -14.82
CA ASN A 23 6.50 2.85 -14.74
C ASN A 23 5.46 1.85 -15.27
N PRO A 24 5.59 1.31 -16.51
CA PRO A 24 4.61 0.35 -17.03
C PRO A 24 4.63 -0.97 -16.24
N VAL A 25 5.77 -1.38 -15.67
CA VAL A 25 5.86 -2.56 -14.80
C VAL A 25 5.04 -2.35 -13.53
N MET A 26 5.21 -1.22 -12.86
CA MET A 26 4.46 -0.90 -11.64
C MET A 26 2.97 -0.69 -11.92
N ILE A 27 2.60 -0.11 -13.06
CA ILE A 27 1.20 -0.01 -13.50
C ILE A 27 0.60 -1.40 -13.70
N ALA A 28 1.34 -2.34 -14.31
CA ALA A 28 0.89 -3.72 -14.47
C ALA A 28 0.68 -4.42 -13.11
N ILE A 29 1.57 -4.17 -12.13
CA ILE A 29 1.42 -4.66 -10.75
C ILE A 29 0.19 -4.01 -10.07
N GLY A 30 -0.02 -2.71 -10.24
CA GLY A 30 -1.22 -2.03 -9.74
C GLY A 30 -2.51 -2.60 -10.32
N CYS A 31 -2.54 -2.89 -11.63
CA CYS A 31 -3.64 -3.60 -12.28
C CYS A 31 -3.83 -5.02 -11.74
N LEU A 32 -2.74 -5.73 -11.42
CA LEU A 32 -2.81 -7.03 -10.76
C LEU A 32 -3.46 -6.92 -9.37
N PHE A 33 -3.11 -5.92 -8.57
CA PHE A 33 -3.73 -5.68 -7.26
C PHE A 33 -5.21 -5.33 -7.40
N LEU A 34 -5.59 -4.49 -8.37
CA LEU A 34 -7.01 -4.24 -8.67
C LEU A 34 -7.74 -5.52 -9.07
N PHE A 35 -7.13 -6.36 -9.90
CA PHE A 35 -7.71 -7.65 -10.29
C PHE A 35 -7.90 -8.58 -9.09
N LEU A 36 -6.91 -8.68 -8.20
CA LEU A 36 -7.00 -9.51 -7.00
C LEU A 36 -8.05 -8.98 -6.02
N GLY A 37 -8.11 -7.67 -5.81
CA GLY A 37 -9.09 -7.04 -4.93
C GLY A 37 -10.52 -7.13 -5.45
N ILE A 38 -10.74 -6.91 -6.75
CA ILE A 38 -12.10 -6.86 -7.34
C ILE A 38 -12.62 -8.25 -7.72
N LYS A 39 -11.80 -9.10 -8.36
CA LYS A 39 -12.25 -10.40 -8.88
C LYS A 39 -12.10 -11.53 -7.88
N LYS A 40 -11.07 -11.48 -7.04
CA LYS A 40 -10.77 -12.54 -6.06
C LYS A 40 -11.13 -12.16 -4.63
N ASP A 41 -11.71 -10.97 -4.42
CA ASP A 41 -12.10 -10.45 -3.10
C ASP A 41 -10.96 -10.54 -2.06
N VAL A 42 -9.71 -10.41 -2.51
CA VAL A 42 -8.54 -10.39 -1.61
C VAL A 42 -8.44 -9.00 -0.99
N GLU A 43 -8.84 -8.88 0.27
CA GLU A 43 -8.80 -7.65 1.06
C GLU A 43 -9.21 -6.39 0.26
N PRO A 44 -10.43 -6.38 -0.34
CA PRO A 44 -10.82 -5.37 -1.32
C PRO A 44 -10.75 -3.94 -0.75
N LEU A 45 -11.01 -3.78 0.54
CA LEU A 45 -10.99 -2.50 1.24
C LEU A 45 -9.61 -1.84 1.26
N LEU A 46 -8.53 -2.63 1.22
CA LEU A 46 -7.15 -2.13 1.28
C LEU A 46 -6.46 -2.27 -0.09
N LEU A 47 -6.59 -3.44 -0.71
CA LEU A 47 -5.85 -3.78 -1.92
C LEU A 47 -6.28 -2.96 -3.14
N VAL A 48 -7.56 -2.58 -3.23
CA VAL A 48 -8.07 -1.73 -4.32
C VAL A 48 -7.49 -0.31 -4.24
N PRO A 49 -7.57 0.41 -3.10
CA PRO A 49 -6.87 1.68 -2.93
C PRO A 49 -5.36 1.60 -3.19
N ILE A 50 -4.69 0.55 -2.73
CA ILE A 50 -3.25 0.34 -2.96
C ILE A 50 -2.95 0.19 -4.46
N GLY A 51 -3.70 -0.67 -5.16
CA GLY A 51 -3.54 -0.88 -6.60
C GLY A 51 -3.79 0.40 -7.40
N PHE A 52 -4.81 1.17 -7.03
CA PHE A 52 -5.10 2.46 -7.66
C PHE A 52 -3.98 3.49 -7.41
N GLY A 53 -3.48 3.60 -6.18
CA GLY A 53 -2.36 4.47 -5.83
C GLY A 53 -1.08 4.10 -6.59
N ALA A 54 -0.79 2.81 -6.73
CA ALA A 54 0.35 2.32 -7.51
C ALA A 54 0.26 2.73 -8.99
N ILE A 55 -0.95 2.69 -9.59
CA ILE A 55 -1.14 3.16 -10.96
C ILE A 55 -0.91 4.66 -11.06
N LEU A 56 -1.56 5.46 -10.20
CA LEU A 56 -1.49 6.92 -10.25
C LEU A 56 -0.06 7.46 -10.06
N THR A 57 0.68 6.91 -9.10
CA THR A 57 2.05 7.34 -8.78
C THR A 57 3.05 7.04 -9.90
N ASN A 58 2.74 6.10 -10.78
CA ASN A 58 3.61 5.69 -11.88
C ASN A 58 3.23 6.33 -13.23
N ILE A 59 2.22 7.21 -13.28
CA ILE A 59 1.93 8.00 -14.47
C ILE A 59 3.06 9.02 -14.68
N PRO A 60 3.76 9.01 -15.84
CA PRO A 60 4.87 9.91 -16.09
C PRO A 60 4.40 11.38 -16.10
N LEU A 61 5.23 12.27 -15.57
CA LEU A 61 4.97 13.71 -15.47
C LEU A 61 3.75 14.10 -14.62
N ALA A 62 3.15 13.16 -13.87
CA ALA A 62 2.00 13.45 -13.02
C ALA A 62 2.38 14.12 -11.69
N GLY A 63 3.62 13.95 -11.22
CA GLY A 63 4.16 14.60 -10.02
C GLY A 63 3.39 14.34 -8.72
N LEU A 64 2.54 13.30 -8.67
CA LEU A 64 1.58 13.11 -7.59
C LEU A 64 2.22 12.79 -6.23
N MET A 65 3.43 12.22 -6.23
CA MET A 65 4.23 11.92 -5.02
C MET A 65 5.44 12.84 -4.85
N GLU A 66 5.58 13.89 -5.67
CA GLU A 66 6.61 14.92 -5.48
C GLU A 66 6.27 15.81 -4.27
N GLU A 67 7.17 16.71 -3.88
CA GLU A 67 7.08 17.52 -2.64
C GLU A 67 5.75 18.30 -2.48
N HIS A 68 5.10 18.68 -3.58
CA HIS A 68 3.79 19.34 -3.59
C HIS A 68 2.69 18.51 -4.28
N GLY A 69 2.96 17.23 -4.50
CA GLY A 69 2.03 16.29 -5.09
C GLY A 69 0.86 16.00 -4.15
N PHE A 70 -0.33 15.85 -4.71
CA PHE A 70 -1.55 15.57 -3.93
C PHE A 70 -1.43 14.32 -3.05
N LEU A 71 -0.84 13.23 -3.59
CA LEU A 71 -0.67 11.99 -2.84
C LEU A 71 0.42 12.13 -1.77
N ARG A 72 1.45 12.94 -2.02
CA ARG A 72 2.50 13.22 -1.04
C ARG A 72 1.95 13.97 0.17
N VAL A 73 1.11 14.98 -0.05
CA VAL A 73 0.47 15.73 1.04
C VAL A 73 -0.34 14.79 1.94
N ILE A 74 -1.14 13.89 1.36
CA ILE A 74 -1.91 12.90 2.13
C ILE A 74 -0.98 11.93 2.87
N TYR A 75 0.10 11.49 2.21
CA TYR A 75 1.10 10.60 2.80
C TYR A 75 1.78 11.25 4.02
N ASP A 76 2.26 12.50 3.88
CA ASP A 76 2.96 13.22 4.96
C ASP A 76 2.01 13.59 6.10
N MET A 77 0.73 13.87 5.80
CA MET A 77 -0.28 14.17 6.81
C MET A 77 -0.70 12.96 7.65
N GLY A 78 -0.62 11.74 7.12
CA GLY A 78 -1.24 10.59 7.77
C GLY A 78 -0.44 9.30 7.83
N VAL A 79 0.33 8.98 6.79
CA VAL A 79 1.08 7.71 6.72
C VAL A 79 2.47 7.87 7.33
N ALA A 80 3.18 8.95 6.96
CA ALA A 80 4.54 9.20 7.41
C ALA A 80 4.66 9.40 8.93
N ASN A 81 3.60 9.90 9.56
CA ASN A 81 3.50 10.12 11.01
C ASN A 81 2.67 9.05 11.73
N GLU A 82 2.33 7.95 11.04
CA GLU A 82 1.56 6.81 11.56
C GLU A 82 0.13 7.12 12.03
N LEU A 83 -0.39 8.34 11.81
CA LEU A 83 -1.74 8.72 12.21
C LEU A 83 -2.82 7.81 11.58
N PHE A 84 -2.74 7.54 10.27
CA PHE A 84 -3.70 6.70 9.57
C PHE A 84 -3.63 5.23 10.05
N PRO A 85 -2.45 4.58 10.12
CA PRO A 85 -2.32 3.27 10.77
C PRO A 85 -2.94 3.22 12.16
N LEU A 86 -2.66 4.20 13.02
CA LEU A 86 -3.21 4.26 14.39
C LEU A 86 -4.73 4.37 14.40
N LEU A 87 -5.31 5.22 13.56
CA LEU A 87 -6.77 5.35 13.43
C LEU A 87 -7.42 4.06 12.92
N ILE A 88 -6.78 3.36 11.98
CA ILE A 88 -7.23 2.05 11.50
C ILE A 88 -7.20 1.04 12.66
N PHE A 89 -6.13 0.99 13.45
CA PHE A 89 -6.04 0.10 14.61
C PHE A 89 -7.10 0.39 15.68
N ILE A 90 -7.38 1.67 15.94
CA ILE A 90 -8.48 2.07 16.83
C ILE A 90 -9.81 1.54 16.27
N GLY A 91 -10.07 1.73 14.98
CA GLY A 91 -11.27 1.21 14.31
C GLY A 91 -11.42 -0.31 14.42
N ILE A 92 -10.34 -1.06 14.15
CA ILE A 92 -10.34 -2.53 14.29
C ILE A 92 -10.61 -2.94 15.74
N SER A 93 -10.00 -2.26 16.71
CA SER A 93 -10.19 -2.55 18.14
C SER A 93 -11.63 -2.31 18.60
N ALA A 94 -12.30 -1.29 18.04
CA ALA A 94 -13.69 -0.99 18.34
C ALA A 94 -14.68 -2.02 17.75
N MET A 95 -14.29 -2.70 16.67
CA MET A 95 -15.09 -3.76 16.05
C MET A 95 -14.79 -5.17 16.61
N THR A 96 -13.79 -5.29 17.48
CA THR A 96 -13.35 -6.59 18.02
C THR A 96 -14.25 -7.04 19.17
N ASP A 97 -14.83 -8.24 19.06
CA ASP A 97 -15.57 -8.87 20.14
C ASP A 97 -14.65 -9.65 21.09
N PHE A 98 -14.64 -9.25 22.36
CA PHE A 98 -13.83 -9.88 23.40
C PHE A 98 -14.57 -11.00 24.16
N SER A 99 -15.86 -11.20 23.91
CA SER A 99 -16.67 -12.20 24.62
C SER A 99 -16.06 -13.61 24.54
N PRO A 100 -15.63 -14.12 23.35
CA PRO A 100 -15.01 -15.44 23.25
C PRO A 100 -13.68 -15.54 24.03
N LEU A 101 -12.92 -14.44 24.10
CA LEU A 101 -11.65 -14.38 24.81
C LEU A 101 -11.86 -14.45 26.33
N LEU A 102 -12.90 -13.78 26.84
CA LEU A 102 -13.23 -13.76 28.27
C LEU A 102 -13.84 -15.09 28.75
N GLU A 103 -14.61 -15.77 27.88
CA GLU A 103 -15.19 -17.09 28.17
C GLU A 103 -14.13 -18.19 28.27
N ASN A 104 -13.08 -18.15 27.44
CA ASN A 104 -11.97 -19.08 27.51
C ASN A 104 -10.61 -18.39 27.35
N PRO A 105 -9.99 -17.97 28.46
CA PRO A 105 -8.69 -17.28 28.46
C PRO A 105 -7.55 -18.08 27.79
N LYS A 106 -7.67 -19.39 27.62
CA LYS A 106 -6.66 -20.19 26.91
C LYS A 106 -6.55 -19.82 25.43
N ILE A 107 -7.57 -19.21 24.83
CA ILE A 107 -7.53 -18.68 23.46
C ILE A 107 -6.43 -17.61 23.33
N PHE A 108 -6.12 -16.88 24.41
CA PHE A 108 -5.01 -15.93 24.43
C PHE A 108 -3.66 -16.58 24.05
N LEU A 109 -3.43 -17.83 24.47
CA LEU A 109 -2.19 -18.55 24.14
C LEU A 109 -2.08 -18.88 22.65
N LEU A 110 -3.20 -19.07 21.95
CA LEU A 110 -3.20 -19.22 20.48
C LEU A 110 -2.78 -17.91 19.80
N GLY A 111 -3.22 -16.77 20.32
CA GLY A 111 -2.78 -15.45 19.86
C GLY A 111 -1.28 -15.25 20.05
N ALA A 112 -0.74 -15.66 21.21
CA ALA A 112 0.70 -15.62 21.47
C ALA A 112 1.49 -16.54 20.53
N ALA A 113 0.96 -17.72 20.19
CA ALA A 113 1.58 -18.61 19.21
C ALA A 113 1.65 -18.00 17.80
N GLY A 114 0.66 -17.19 17.41
CA GLY A 114 0.67 -16.46 16.14
C GLY A 114 1.85 -15.49 15.99
N GLN A 115 2.32 -14.90 17.09
CA GLN A 115 3.48 -14.00 17.10
C GLN A 115 4.81 -14.71 16.77
N PHE A 116 4.87 -16.04 16.96
CA PHE A 116 6.04 -16.82 16.58
C PHE A 116 6.34 -16.74 15.07
N GLY A 117 5.31 -16.55 14.23
CA GLY A 117 5.47 -16.35 12.79
C GLY A 117 6.31 -15.12 12.46
N ILE A 118 6.17 -14.04 13.23
CA ILE A 118 6.96 -12.81 13.04
C ILE A 118 8.44 -13.10 13.34
N PHE A 119 8.73 -13.70 14.51
CA PHE A 119 10.10 -14.04 14.88
C PHE A 119 10.76 -15.02 13.91
N LEU A 120 10.00 -15.99 13.39
CA LEU A 120 10.48 -16.92 12.38
C LEU A 120 10.85 -16.19 11.08
N THR A 121 10.00 -15.26 10.63
CA THR A 121 10.23 -14.48 9.40
C THR A 121 11.48 -13.60 9.54
N VAL A 122 11.62 -12.90 10.66
CA VAL A 122 12.82 -12.10 10.98
C VAL A 122 14.07 -12.98 11.01
N GLY A 123 14.00 -14.15 11.68
CA GLY A 123 15.10 -15.10 11.75
C GLY A 123 15.54 -15.61 10.37
N LEU A 124 14.58 -15.92 9.48
CA LEU A 124 14.87 -16.32 8.11
C LEU A 124 15.48 -15.17 7.30
N ALA A 125 14.98 -13.95 7.43
CA ALA A 125 15.56 -12.78 6.76
C ALA A 125 17.03 -12.56 7.17
N LEU A 126 17.33 -12.64 8.47
CA LEU A 126 18.71 -12.54 8.97
C LEU A 126 19.60 -13.68 8.43
N LEU A 127 19.07 -14.91 8.31
CA LEU A 127 19.81 -16.03 7.74
C LEU A 127 20.09 -15.86 6.24
N PHE A 128 19.19 -15.21 5.49
CA PHE A 128 19.41 -14.84 4.10
C PHE A 128 20.35 -13.64 3.92
N GLY A 129 20.85 -13.07 5.02
CA GLY A 129 21.87 -12.02 5.01
C GLY A 129 21.32 -10.59 4.93
N PHE A 130 20.03 -10.39 5.20
CA PHE A 130 19.46 -9.04 5.34
C PHE A 130 19.97 -8.38 6.63
N ASP A 131 20.19 -7.07 6.60
CA ASP A 131 20.52 -6.30 7.79
C ASP A 131 19.35 -6.36 8.79
N LYS A 132 19.64 -6.22 10.07
CA LYS A 132 18.63 -6.20 11.13
C LYS A 132 17.59 -5.11 10.94
N LEU A 133 17.98 -3.96 10.37
CA LEU A 133 17.02 -2.87 10.09
C LEU A 133 16.08 -3.18 8.93
N ASP A 134 16.53 -3.96 7.94
CA ASP A 134 15.69 -4.35 6.80
C ASP A 134 14.83 -5.59 7.11
N ALA A 135 15.24 -6.38 8.11
CA ALA A 135 14.58 -7.60 8.53
C ALA A 135 13.40 -7.39 9.50
N VAL A 136 13.27 -6.20 10.11
CA VAL A 136 12.22 -5.83 11.08
C VAL A 136 11.29 -4.80 10.47
#